data_AF-A0A497G4S9-F1
#
_entry.id   AF-A0A497G4S9-F1
#
_cell.length_a   1.000
_cell.length_b   1.000
_cell.length_c   1.000
_cell.angle_alpha   90.00
_cell.angle_beta   90.00
_cell.angle_gamma   90.00
#
_symmetry.space_group_name_H-M   'P 1'
#
loop_
_entity.id
_entity.type
_entity.pdbx_description
1 polymer ?
#
loop_
_entity_poly.entity_id
_entity_poly.type
_entity_poly.pdbx_seq_one_letter_code
_entity_poly.pdbx_strand_id
1 'polypeptide(L)'
;MSRMGIVFNLIILGFILIFVGVVLLILGAIFSGNIVTSGGIIIFIGPFPIALAWGRYGLHILIIMILFTIMILLMVLVYKRILK
;
A
#
# COMPACT_ATOMS: atom_id res chain seq x y z
N MET A 1 20.61 30.50 -11.12
CA MET A 1 19.61 29.43 -10.84
C MET A 1 18.48 30.04 -10.04
N SER A 2 17.24 29.96 -10.52
CA SER A 2 16.09 30.49 -9.77
C SER A 2 15.91 29.67 -8.48
N ARG A 3 15.47 30.31 -7.39
CA ARG A 3 15.22 29.63 -6.10
C ARG A 3 14.30 28.42 -6.25
N MET A 4 13.34 28.49 -7.20
CA MET A 4 12.46 27.36 -7.56
C MET A 4 13.21 26.19 -8.19
N GLY A 5 14.23 26.42 -9.02
CA GLY A 5 15.01 25.35 -9.63
C GLY A 5 15.81 24.52 -8.61
N ILE A 6 16.31 25.16 -7.54
CA ILE A 6 17.04 24.45 -6.48
C ILE A 6 16.08 23.55 -5.68
N VAL A 7 14.90 24.06 -5.32
CA VAL A 7 13.86 23.28 -4.62
C VAL A 7 13.43 22.09 -5.45
N PHE A 8 13.18 22.29 -6.75
CA PHE A 8 12.78 21.21 -7.64
C PHE A 8 13.86 20.11 -7.77
N ASN A 9 15.13 20.51 -7.90
CA ASN A 9 16.24 19.56 -7.97
C ASN A 9 16.40 18.75 -6.67
N LEU A 10 16.19 19.37 -5.51
CA LEU A 10 16.22 18.68 -4.21
C LEU A 10 15.10 17.64 -4.09
N ILE A 11 13.90 17.96 -4.57
CA ILE A 11 12.76 17.02 -4.59
C ILE A 11 13.08 15.81 -5.48
N ILE A 12 13.60 16.05 -6.68
CA ILE A 12 13.98 14.99 -7.61
C ILE A 12 15.09 14.12 -7.01
N LEU A 13 16.11 14.74 -6.42
CA LEU A 13 17.21 14.01 -5.80
C LEU A 13 16.71 13.13 -4.65
N GLY A 14 15.82 13.66 -3.80
CA GLY A 14 15.19 12.88 -2.73
C GLY A 14 14.37 11.71 -3.25
N PHE A 15 13.57 11.92 -4.30
CA PHE A 15 12.81 10.86 -4.95
C PHE A 15 13.72 9.75 -5.50
N ILE A 16 14.78 10.13 -6.23
CA ILE A 16 15.75 9.17 -6.77
C ILE A 16 16.43 8.40 -5.64
N LEU A 17 16.83 9.09 -4.57
CA LEU A 17 17.49 8.45 -3.43
C LEU A 17 16.59 7.42 -2.74
N ILE A 18 15.30 7.76 -2.52
CA ILE A 18 14.31 6.83 -1.95
C ILE A 18 14.13 5.63 -2.88
N PHE A 19 13.98 5.88 -4.18
CA PHE A 19 13.79 4.82 -5.17
C PHE A 19 14.98 3.85 -5.19
N VAL A 20 16.21 4.37 -5.26
CA VAL A 20 17.43 3.56 -5.21
C VAL A 20 17.51 2.78 -3.92
N GLY A 21 17.19 3.40 -2.77
CA GLY A 21 17.16 2.73 -1.48
C GLY A 21 16.19 1.54 -1.45
N VAL A 22 14.97 1.72 -1.96
CA VAL A 22 13.96 0.65 -2.05
C VAL A 22 14.44 -0.48 -2.95
N VAL A 23 15.02 -0.17 -4.11
CA VAL A 23 15.57 -1.19 -5.03
C VAL A 23 16.69 -1.98 -4.36
N LEU A 24 17.61 -1.32 -3.67
CA LEU A 24 18.69 -1.99 -2.93
C LEU A 24 18.16 -2.89 -1.81
N LEU A 25 17.12 -2.47 -1.09
CA LEU A 25 16.47 -3.29 -0.06
C LEU A 25 15.82 -4.54 -0.68
N ILE A 26 15.13 -4.39 -1.81
CA ILE A 26 14.52 -5.52 -2.52
C ILE A 26 15.59 -6.49 -2.99
N LEU A 27 16.65 -6.00 -3.63
CA LEU A 27 17.76 -6.84 -4.09
C LEU A 27 18.44 -7.55 -2.91
N GLY A 28 18.72 -6.83 -1.82
CA GLY A 28 19.30 -7.41 -0.61
C GLY A 28 18.43 -8.53 -0.03
N ALA A 29 17.10 -8.33 0.01
CA ALA A 29 16.16 -9.37 0.44
C ALA A 29 16.20 -10.60 -0.48
N ILE A 30 16.23 -10.40 -1.79
CA ILE A 30 16.31 -11.50 -2.78
C ILE A 30 17.62 -12.29 -2.62
N PHE A 31 18.76 -11.59 -2.59
CA PHE A 31 20.08 -12.24 -2.49
C PHE A 31 20.33 -12.90 -1.13
N SER A 32 19.65 -12.47 -0.06
CA SER A 32 19.76 -13.11 1.25
C SER A 32 19.13 -14.51 1.33
N GLY A 33 18.36 -14.92 0.32
CA GLY A 33 17.64 -16.20 0.28
C GLY A 33 16.48 -16.33 1.29
N ASN A 34 16.34 -15.37 2.21
CA ASN A 34 15.32 -15.33 3.25
C ASN A 34 14.15 -14.42 2.85
N ILE A 35 13.53 -14.73 1.71
CA ILE A 35 12.39 -13.96 1.21
C ILE A 35 11.13 -14.35 2.00
N VAL A 36 11.00 -13.81 3.22
CA VAL A 36 9.77 -13.92 4.01
C VAL A 36 8.90 -12.71 3.69
N THR A 37 7.99 -12.86 2.73
CA THR A 37 7.01 -11.82 2.40
C THR A 37 5.75 -11.99 3.24
N SER A 38 5.12 -10.86 3.57
CA SER A 38 3.76 -10.84 4.11
C SER A 38 2.91 -9.99 3.17
N GLY A 39 1.70 -10.43 2.91
CA GLY A 39 0.80 -9.77 1.97
C GLY A 39 -0.64 -10.14 2.23
N GLY A 40 -1.54 -9.48 1.53
CA GLY A 40 -2.95 -9.81 1.57
C GLY A 40 -3.67 -9.30 0.33
N ILE A 41 -4.78 -9.95 0.02
CA ILE A 41 -5.68 -9.61 -1.09
C ILE A 41 -7.11 -9.55 -0.55
N ILE A 42 -7.86 -8.53 -0.94
CA ILE A 42 -9.32 -8.49 -0.77
C ILE A 42 -9.97 -8.56 -2.14
N ILE A 43 -10.90 -9.50 -2.29
CA ILE A 43 -11.74 -9.65 -3.48
C ILE A 43 -13.16 -9.30 -3.09
N PHE A 44 -13.74 -8.31 -3.75
CA PHE A 44 -15.15 -7.95 -3.57
C PHE A 44 -16.01 -8.71 -4.58
N ILE A 45 -16.75 -9.72 -4.12
CA ILE A 45 -17.75 -10.43 -4.93
C ILE A 45 -19.12 -9.84 -4.60
N GLY A 46 -19.53 -8.87 -5.41
CA GLY A 46 -20.67 -8.02 -5.04
C GLY A 46 -20.37 -7.23 -3.74
N PRO A 47 -21.32 -7.09 -2.80
CA PRO A 47 -21.08 -6.41 -1.53
C PRO A 47 -20.30 -7.27 -0.51
N PHE A 48 -19.96 -8.52 -0.85
CA PHE A 48 -19.30 -9.44 0.06
C PHE A 48 -17.78 -9.42 -0.13
N PRO A 49 -17.02 -8.92 0.86
CA PRO A 49 -15.57 -8.89 0.83
C PRO A 49 -14.99 -10.23 1.27
N ILE A 50 -14.07 -10.79 0.48
CA ILE A 50 -13.28 -11.97 0.83
C ILE A 50 -11.83 -11.54 1.01
N ALA A 51 -11.31 -11.61 2.24
CA ALA A 51 -9.95 -11.23 2.58
C ALA A 51 -9.07 -12.47 2.77
N LEU A 52 -7.92 -12.49 2.13
CA LEU A 52 -6.86 -13.48 2.30
C LEU A 52 -5.58 -12.75 2.71
N ALA A 53 -4.87 -13.27 3.70
CA ALA A 53 -3.59 -12.74 4.14
C ALA A 53 -2.59 -13.86 4.39
N TRP A 54 -1.31 -13.60 4.14
CA TRP A 54 -0.22 -14.56 4.31
C TRP A 54 1.03 -13.89 4.90
N GLY A 55 1.94 -14.74 5.36
CA GLY A 55 3.22 -14.34 5.94
C GLY A 55 3.14 -14.07 7.44
N ARG A 56 4.30 -13.72 8.03
CA ARG A 56 4.47 -13.50 9.48
C ARG A 56 3.51 -12.44 10.03
N TYR A 57 3.22 -11.42 9.24
CA TYR A 57 2.30 -10.33 9.62
C TYR A 57 0.88 -10.53 9.09
N GLY A 58 0.53 -11.72 8.59
CA GLY A 58 -0.77 -12.00 7.97
C GLY A 58 -1.97 -11.59 8.83
N LEU A 59 -1.94 -11.85 10.14
CA LEU A 59 -3.02 -11.46 11.06
C LEU A 59 -3.18 -9.92 11.12
N HIS A 60 -2.07 -9.19 11.22
CA HIS A 60 -2.07 -7.71 11.23
C HIS A 60 -2.62 -7.16 9.91
N ILE A 61 -2.20 -7.74 8.79
CA ILE A 61 -2.68 -7.38 7.45
C ILE A 61 -4.18 -7.63 7.34
N LEU A 62 -4.67 -8.77 7.84
CA LEU A 62 -6.09 -9.12 7.83
C LEU A 62 -6.93 -8.11 8.62
N ILE A 63 -6.48 -7.68 9.80
CA ILE A 63 -7.15 -6.64 10.59
C ILE A 63 -7.24 -5.33 9.80
N ILE A 64 -6.13 -4.88 9.21
CA ILE A 64 -6.08 -3.66 8.40
C ILE A 64 -7.03 -3.76 7.20
N MET A 65 -7.06 -4.93 6.55
CA MET A 65 -7.96 -5.21 5.42
C MET A 65 -9.44 -5.15 5.82
N ILE A 66 -9.81 -5.66 6.99
CA ILE A 66 -11.18 -5.54 7.50
C ILE A 66 -11.54 -4.07 7.75
N LEU A 67 -10.63 -3.27 8.32
CA LEU A 67 -10.86 -1.84 8.53
C LEU A 67 -11.10 -1.10 7.21
N PHE A 68 -10.27 -1.35 6.19
CA PHE A 68 -10.47 -0.78 4.86
C PHE A 68 -11.79 -1.21 4.23
N THR A 69 -12.15 -2.48 4.39
CA THR A 69 -13.41 -3.03 3.90
C THR A 69 -14.62 -2.33 4.51
N ILE A 70 -14.62 -2.12 5.83
CA ILE A 70 -15.68 -1.38 6.52
C ILE A 70 -15.74 0.06 6.00
N MET A 71 -14.59 0.72 5.86
CA MET A 71 -14.52 2.09 5.34
C MET A 71 -15.11 2.22 3.93
N ILE A 72 -14.78 1.29 3.04
CA ILE A 72 -15.31 1.24 1.67
C ILE A 72 -16.83 0.99 1.69
N LEU A 73 -17.30 0.03 2.49
CA LEU A 73 -18.73 -0.26 2.63
C LEU A 73 -19.50 0.97 3.13
N LEU A 74 -18.99 1.67 4.15
CA LEU A 74 -19.59 2.91 4.63
C LEU A 74 -19.64 3.98 3.55
N MET A 75 -18.55 4.17 2.81
CA MET A 75 -18.48 5.14 1.71
C MET A 75 -19.53 4.84 0.62
N VAL A 76 -19.68 3.57 0.24
CA VAL A 76 -20.69 3.13 -0.73
C VAL A 76 -22.11 3.35 -0.19
N LEU A 77 -22.36 3.07 1.08
CA LEU A 77 -23.67 3.30 1.71
C LEU A 77 -24.02 4.79 1.77
N VAL A 78 -23.07 5.66 2.13
CA VAL A 78 -23.25 7.11 2.14
C VAL A 78 -23.51 7.62 0.72
N TYR A 79 -22.71 7.17 -0.25
CA TYR A 79 -22.89 7.55 -1.66
C TYR A 79 -24.28 7.17 -2.18
N LYS A 80 -24.77 5.96 -1.85
CA LYS A 80 -26.13 5.52 -2.20
C LYS A 80 -27.23 6.33 -1.51
N ARG A 81 -26.99 6.88 -0.31
CA ARG A 81 -27.96 7.75 0.39
C ARG A 81 -28.01 9.16 -0.19
N ILE A 82 -26.90 9.67 -0.73
CA ILE A 82 -26.84 11.03 -1.29
C ILE A 82 -27.42 11.08 -2.71
N LEU A 83 -27.23 10.03 -3.52
CA LEU A 83 -27.76 9.98 -4.89
C LEU A 83 -29.26 9.64 -4.99
N LYS A 84 -29.91 9.31 -3.87
CA LYS A 84 -31.33 8.97 -3.81
C LYS A 84 -32.12 10.14 -3.25
#